data_AF-A0A4R1TZR5-F1
#
_entry.id   AF-A0A4R1TZR5-F1
#
_cell.length_a   1.000
_cell.length_b   1.000
_cell.length_c   1.000
_cell.angle_alpha   90.00
_cell.angle_beta   90.00
_cell.angle_gamma   90.00
#
_symmetry.space_group_name_H-M   'P 1'
#
loop_
_entity.id
_entity.type
_entity.pdbx_description
1 polymer ?
#
loop_
_entity_poly.entity_id
_entity_poly.type
_entity_poly.pdbx_seq_one_letter_code
_entity_poly.pdbx_strand_id
1 'polypeptide(L)'
;MRRAERLFQIIQILRANRSAVTGRRLADELGISLRLLYRDMAELVAQQVPVRGEAGTGYVLEDGYDLPPLMLTADELEAAMLGAAWVAKRGNTALAQGARDLIAKIVQVAPASLRPALLDETLKPISLKPVTP
;
A
#
# COMPACT_ATOMS: atom_id res chain seq x y z
N MET A 1 -14.45 17.99 2.82
CA MET A 1 -13.35 17.02 2.67
C MET A 1 -12.01 17.73 2.78
N ARG A 2 -11.06 17.18 3.55
CA ARG A 2 -9.70 17.73 3.66
C ARG A 2 -8.93 17.50 2.36
N ARG A 3 -7.95 18.34 2.04
CA ARG A 3 -7.19 18.24 0.77
C ARG A 3 -6.50 16.87 0.61
N ALA A 4 -5.83 16.40 1.65
CA ALA A 4 -5.13 15.11 1.63
C ALA A 4 -6.08 13.93 1.39
N GLU A 5 -7.27 13.93 2.01
CA GLU A 5 -8.31 12.91 1.78
C GLU A 5 -8.76 12.88 0.31
N ARG A 6 -8.93 14.06 -0.30
CA ARG A 6 -9.34 14.16 -1.71
C ARG A 6 -8.28 13.65 -2.67
N LEU A 7 -7.01 14.02 -2.47
CA LEU A 7 -5.90 13.53 -3.27
C LEU A 7 -5.79 11.99 -3.18
N PHE A 8 -5.95 11.45 -1.96
CA PHE A 8 -5.97 10.01 -1.75
C PHE A 8 -7.16 9.33 -2.44
N GLN A 9 -8.37 9.90 -2.39
CA GLN A 9 -9.52 9.34 -3.09
C GLN A 9 -9.36 9.35 -4.61
N ILE A 10 -8.80 10.42 -5.19
CA ILE A 10 -8.48 10.48 -6.63
C ILE A 10 -7.60 9.29 -7.01
N ILE A 11 -6.53 9.06 -6.26
CA ILE A 11 -5.63 7.91 -6.43
C ILE A 11 -6.39 6.58 -6.38
N GLN A 12 -7.29 6.39 -5.41
CA GLN A 12 -8.02 5.13 -5.25
C GLN A 12 -8.98 4.88 -6.42
N ILE A 13 -9.67 5.92 -6.90
CA ILE A 13 -10.55 5.82 -8.06
C ILE A 13 -9.73 5.43 -9.30
N LEU A 14 -8.59 6.10 -9.53
CA LEU A 14 -7.72 5.76 -10.65
C LEU A 14 -7.14 4.35 -10.54
N ARG A 15 -6.78 3.90 -9.34
CA ARG A 15 -6.29 2.53 -9.08
C ARG A 15 -7.35 1.46 -9.38
N ALA A 16 -8.60 1.72 -9.01
CA ALA A 16 -9.69 0.76 -9.23
C ALA A 16 -10.08 0.62 -10.72
N ASN A 17 -9.64 1.55 -11.58
CA ASN A 17 -9.99 1.56 -13.00
C ASN A 17 -8.75 1.31 -13.86
N ARG A 18 -8.71 0.16 -14.54
CA ARG A 18 -7.64 -0.16 -15.50
C ARG A 18 -7.66 0.69 -16.78
N SER A 19 -8.76 1.39 -17.02
CA SER A 19 -8.96 2.28 -18.17
C SER A 19 -9.01 3.74 -17.73
N ALA A 20 -8.69 4.66 -18.65
CA ALA A 20 -8.73 6.09 -18.37
C ALA A 20 -10.10 6.54 -17.83
N VAL A 21 -10.08 7.29 -16.73
CA VAL A 21 -11.25 7.88 -16.08
C VAL A 21 -11.32 9.36 -16.44
N THR A 22 -12.44 9.81 -17.00
CA THR A 22 -12.58 11.22 -17.37
C THR A 22 -12.58 12.12 -16.15
N GLY A 23 -12.06 13.35 -16.30
CA GLY A 23 -12.10 14.34 -15.23
C GLY A 23 -13.52 14.63 -14.74
N ARG A 24 -14.51 14.61 -15.64
CA ARG A 24 -15.91 14.82 -15.25
C ARG A 24 -16.42 13.69 -14.34
N ARG A 25 -16.14 12.44 -14.68
CA ARG A 25 -16.52 11.29 -13.83
C ARG A 25 -15.84 11.36 -12.45
N LEU A 26 -14.56 11.68 -12.39
CA LEU A 26 -13.83 11.88 -11.13
C LEU A 26 -14.46 13.01 -10.28
N ALA A 27 -14.78 14.14 -10.91
CA ALA A 27 -15.37 15.28 -10.22
C ALA A 27 -16.76 14.95 -9.66
N ASP A 28 -17.59 14.26 -10.45
CA ASP A 28 -18.93 13.83 -10.07
C ASP A 28 -18.88 12.82 -8.92
N GLU A 29 -17.99 11.82 -8.98
CA GLU A 29 -17.80 10.80 -7.95
C GLU A 29 -17.30 11.37 -6.62
N LEU A 30 -16.44 12.40 -6.68
CA LEU A 30 -15.90 13.09 -5.51
C LEU A 30 -16.82 14.21 -4.98
N GLY A 31 -17.89 14.55 -5.71
CA GLY A 31 -18.78 15.67 -5.38
C GLY A 31 -18.09 17.03 -5.40
N ILE A 32 -17.14 17.25 -6.32
CA ILE A 32 -16.35 18.49 -6.44
C ILE A 32 -16.51 19.13 -7.81
N SER A 33 -16.06 20.39 -7.94
CA SER A 33 -16.00 21.04 -9.25
C SER A 33 -14.84 20.52 -10.10
N LEU A 34 -15.04 20.51 -11.42
CA LEU A 34 -14.01 20.11 -12.39
C LEU A 34 -12.74 20.96 -12.29
N ARG A 35 -12.88 22.26 -11.98
CA ARG A 35 -11.74 23.17 -11.74
C ARG A 35 -10.92 22.75 -10.53
N LEU A 36 -11.57 22.31 -9.45
CA LEU A 36 -10.88 21.83 -8.25
C LEU A 36 -10.14 20.54 -8.56
N LEU A 37 -10.79 19.60 -9.27
CA LEU A 37 -10.16 18.36 -9.70
C LEU A 37 -8.89 18.63 -10.52
N TYR A 38 -8.94 19.49 -11.54
CA TYR A 38 -7.76 19.77 -12.36
C TYR A 38 -6.61 20.38 -11.55
N ARG A 39 -6.90 21.19 -10.53
CA ARG A 39 -5.88 21.69 -9.61
C ARG A 39 -5.25 20.57 -8.79
N ASP A 40 -6.05 19.63 -8.31
CA ASP A 40 -5.56 18.48 -7.54
C ASP A 40 -4.76 17.51 -8.44
N MET A 41 -5.18 17.29 -9.70
CA MET A 41 -4.42 16.51 -10.68
C MET A 41 -3.05 17.14 -10.96
N ALA A 42 -2.99 18.46 -11.14
CA ALA A 42 -1.72 19.18 -11.33
C ALA A 42 -0.80 19.03 -10.11
N GLU A 43 -1.36 18.99 -8.90
CA GLU A 43 -0.59 18.75 -7.68
C GLU A 43 -0.10 17.31 -7.57
N LEU A 44 -0.91 16.31 -7.93
CA LEU A 44 -0.48 14.91 -7.98
C LEU A 44 0.70 14.74 -8.95
N VAL A 45 0.62 15.36 -10.14
CA VAL A 45 1.71 15.35 -11.12
C VAL A 45 2.96 16.06 -10.56
N ALA A 46 2.78 17.21 -9.89
CA ALA A 46 3.89 17.92 -9.25
C ALA A 46 4.56 17.12 -8.14
N GLN A 47 3.81 16.22 -7.47
CA GLN A 47 4.31 15.27 -6.47
C GLN A 47 4.88 13.99 -7.08
N GLN A 48 5.06 13.95 -8.41
CA GLN A 48 5.58 12.79 -9.15
C GLN A 48 4.71 11.54 -8.98
N VAL A 49 3.41 11.70 -8.71
CA VAL A 49 2.46 10.59 -8.83
C VAL A 49 2.38 10.23 -10.32
N PRO A 50 2.53 8.94 -10.69
CA PRO A 50 2.57 8.51 -12.08
C PRO A 50 1.14 8.47 -12.65
N VAL A 51 0.53 9.64 -12.77
CA VAL A 51 -0.75 9.81 -13.46
C VAL A 51 -0.45 10.21 -14.89
N ARG A 52 -0.93 9.39 -15.84
CA ARG A 52 -0.90 9.69 -17.26
C ARG A 52 -2.27 10.22 -17.71
N GLY A 53 -2.27 11.15 -18.64
CA GLY A 53 -3.49 11.68 -19.28
C GLY A 53 -3.72 13.16 -19.03
N GLU A 54 -4.74 13.70 -19.71
CA GLU A 54 -5.00 15.13 -19.79
C GLU A 54 -6.51 15.43 -19.79
N ALA A 55 -6.84 16.70 -19.57
CA ALA A 55 -8.21 17.17 -19.59
C ALA A 55 -8.87 16.84 -20.94
N GLY A 56 -10.05 16.22 -20.89
CA GLY A 56 -10.80 15.80 -22.08
C GLY A 56 -10.54 14.35 -22.50
N THR A 57 -9.33 13.83 -22.32
CA THR A 57 -8.98 12.42 -22.63
C THR A 57 -9.20 11.49 -21.43
N GLY A 58 -9.03 12.03 -20.21
CA GLY A 58 -9.14 11.29 -18.96
C GLY A 58 -7.77 10.91 -18.41
N TYR A 59 -7.78 10.35 -17.20
CA TYR A 59 -6.60 10.08 -16.39
C TYR A 59 -6.52 8.59 -16.08
N VAL A 60 -5.31 8.05 -16.12
CA VAL A 60 -5.00 6.69 -15.69
C VAL A 60 -3.80 6.75 -14.77
N LEU A 61 -3.82 5.91 -13.75
CA LEU A 61 -2.66 5.68 -12.91
C LEU A 61 -1.77 4.65 -13.60
N GLU A 62 -0.51 4.95 -13.83
CA GLU A 62 0.41 3.98 -14.43
C GLU A 62 0.63 2.80 -13.47
N ASP A 63 0.86 1.62 -14.06
CA ASP A 63 1.21 0.42 -13.31
C ASP A 63 2.45 0.68 -12.45
N GLY A 64 2.43 0.24 -11.18
CA GLY A 64 3.55 0.46 -10.24
C GLY A 64 3.30 1.49 -9.14
N TYR A 65 2.13 2.15 -9.11
CA TYR A 65 1.67 2.97 -7.97
C TYR A 65 0.92 2.15 -6.89
N ASP A 66 1.18 0.86 -6.80
CA ASP A 66 0.89 0.10 -5.59
C ASP A 66 1.88 0.50 -4.49
N LEU A 67 1.49 0.27 -3.22
CA LEU A 67 2.45 0.29 -2.13
C LEU A 67 3.65 -0.52 -2.63
N PRO A 68 4.85 0.07 -2.80
CA PRO A 68 5.93 -0.67 -3.43
C PRO A 68 6.07 -1.98 -2.66
N PRO A 69 6.27 -3.13 -3.33
CA PRO A 69 6.74 -4.31 -2.63
C PRO A 69 7.88 -3.82 -1.73
N LEU A 70 7.75 -4.06 -0.42
CA LEU A 70 8.72 -3.62 0.58
C LEU A 70 10.11 -3.77 -0.05
N MET A 71 10.80 -2.65 -0.30
CA MET A 71 12.14 -2.62 -0.90
C MET A 71 13.14 -3.02 0.18
N LEU A 72 12.87 -4.16 0.81
CA LEU A 72 13.74 -4.82 1.75
C LEU A 72 14.56 -5.80 0.93
N THR A 73 15.87 -5.68 1.04
CA THR A 73 16.78 -6.77 0.72
C THR A 73 16.41 -8.01 1.56
N ALA A 74 16.90 -9.19 1.16
CA ALA A 74 16.66 -10.41 1.93
C ALA A 74 17.10 -10.25 3.40
N ASP A 75 18.25 -9.62 3.63
CA ASP A 75 18.81 -9.37 4.95
C ASP A 75 17.95 -8.39 5.78
N GLU A 76 17.44 -7.33 5.17
CA GLU A 76 16.56 -6.35 5.84
C GLU A 76 15.20 -6.97 6.19
N LEU A 77 14.67 -7.84 5.34
CA LEU A 77 13.44 -8.58 5.59
C LEU A 77 13.62 -9.56 6.75
N GLU A 78 14.75 -10.26 6.78
CA GLU A 78 15.10 -11.17 7.87
C GLU A 78 15.27 -10.43 9.20
N ALA A 79 16.00 -9.31 9.20
CA ALA A 79 16.19 -8.47 10.37
C ALA A 79 14.85 -7.93 10.91
N ALA A 80 13.95 -7.48 10.03
CA ALA A 80 12.62 -7.00 10.40
C ALA A 80 11.77 -8.11 11.01
N MET A 81 11.77 -9.31 10.42
CA MET A 81 11.02 -10.47 10.91
C MET A 81 11.55 -10.95 12.27
N LEU A 82 12.86 -11.00 12.45
CA LEU A 82 13.50 -11.37 13.71
C LEU A 82 13.18 -10.36 14.83
N GLY A 83 13.29 -9.06 14.54
CA GLY A 83 12.96 -7.99 15.48
C GLY A 83 11.48 -8.01 15.89
N ALA A 84 10.57 -8.15 14.92
CA ALA A 84 9.15 -8.28 15.18
C ALA A 84 8.83 -9.53 16.01
N ALA A 85 9.45 -10.68 15.72
CA ALA A 85 9.29 -11.91 16.50
C ALA A 85 9.76 -11.75 17.95
N TRP A 86 10.85 -11.00 18.18
CA TRP A 86 11.35 -10.71 19.51
C TRP A 86 10.37 -9.82 20.31
N VAL A 87 9.86 -8.76 19.68
CA VAL A 87 8.85 -7.87 20.27
C VAL A 87 7.54 -8.61 20.53
N ALA A 88 7.12 -9.52 19.66
CA ALA A 88 5.93 -10.34 19.86
C ALA A 88 5.98 -11.24 21.11
N LYS A 89 7.20 -11.61 21.56
CA LYS A 89 7.42 -12.46 22.75
C LYS A 89 7.70 -11.67 24.03
N ARG A 90 8.31 -10.48 23.93
CA ARG A 90 8.85 -9.73 25.09
C ARG A 90 8.27 -8.32 25.26
N GLY A 91 7.56 -7.81 24.27
CA GLY A 91 6.90 -6.51 24.33
C GLY A 91 5.69 -6.52 25.24
N ASN A 92 5.23 -5.33 25.62
CA ASN A 92 3.92 -5.17 26.26
C ASN A 92 2.79 -5.62 25.32
N THR A 93 1.57 -5.77 25.84
CA THR A 93 0.44 -6.34 25.11
C THR A 93 0.15 -5.65 23.77
N ALA A 94 0.26 -4.31 23.73
CA ALA A 94 0.01 -3.52 22.53
C ALA A 94 1.12 -3.72 21.48
N LEU A 95 2.39 -3.67 21.89
CA LEU A 95 3.53 -3.89 21.00
C LEU A 95 3.59 -5.33 20.49
N ALA A 96 3.25 -6.30 21.34
CA ALA A 96 3.20 -7.70 20.94
C ALA A 96 2.13 -7.94 19.88
N GLN A 97 0.98 -7.27 19.98
CA GLN A 97 -0.06 -7.36 18.95
C GLN A 97 0.36 -6.66 17.65
N GLY A 98 0.88 -5.44 17.74
CA GLY A 98 1.38 -4.71 16.56
C GLY A 98 2.48 -5.47 15.81
N ALA A 99 3.34 -6.18 16.54
CA ALA A 99 4.37 -7.03 15.95
C ALA A 99 3.79 -8.24 15.18
N ARG A 100 2.74 -8.89 15.70
CA ARG A 100 2.04 -9.98 14.99
C ARG A 100 1.35 -9.47 13.72
N ASP A 101 0.72 -8.30 13.80
CA ASP A 101 0.05 -7.68 12.67
C ASP A 101 1.04 -7.28 11.57
N LEU A 102 2.22 -6.79 11.94
CA LEU A 102 3.31 -6.48 11.02
C LEU A 102 3.79 -7.74 10.28
N ILE A 103 4.06 -8.82 11.01
CA ILE A 103 4.47 -10.10 10.44
C ILE A 103 3.43 -10.62 9.44
N ALA A 104 2.14 -10.59 9.81
CA ALA A 104 1.07 -11.05 8.93
C ALA A 104 0.99 -10.24 7.62
N LYS A 105 1.16 -8.92 7.69
CA LYS A 105 1.18 -8.04 6.52
C LYS A 105 2.39 -8.32 5.62
N ILE A 106 3.58 -8.50 6.21
CA ILE A 106 4.81 -8.80 5.45
C ILE A 106 4.67 -10.11 4.68
N VAL A 107 4.15 -11.18 5.31
CA VAL A 107 3.95 -12.47 4.65
C VAL A 107 2.95 -12.37 3.48
N GLN A 108 1.93 -11.52 3.59
CA GLN A 108 0.95 -11.32 2.51
C GLN A 108 1.52 -10.58 1.29
N VAL A 109 2.44 -9.64 1.51
CA VAL A 109 3.00 -8.78 0.44
C VAL A 109 4.37 -9.24 -0.06
N ALA A 110 4.99 -10.24 0.57
CA ALA A 110 6.30 -10.75 0.18
C ALA A 110 6.28 -11.46 -1.20
N PRO A 111 7.23 -11.15 -2.10
CA PRO A 111 7.42 -11.84 -3.37
C PRO A 111 7.55 -13.36 -3.18
N ALA A 112 6.99 -14.16 -4.10
CA ALA A 112 7.03 -15.61 -4.04
C ALA A 112 8.46 -16.19 -3.94
N SER A 113 9.46 -15.47 -4.48
CA SER A 113 10.88 -15.79 -4.42
C SER A 113 11.50 -15.70 -3.02
N LEU A 114 10.92 -14.91 -2.10
CA LEU A 114 11.41 -14.73 -0.73
C LEU A 114 10.70 -15.60 0.30
N ARG A 115 9.64 -16.33 -0.11
CA ARG A 115 8.92 -17.26 0.76
C ARG A 115 9.78 -18.38 1.37
N PRO A 116 10.77 -18.97 0.67
CA PRO A 116 11.64 -19.98 1.27
C PRO A 116 12.47 -19.41 2.42
N ALA A 117 13.03 -18.20 2.27
CA ALA A 117 13.83 -17.52 3.30
C ALA A 117 12.99 -17.14 4.53
N LEU A 118 11.71 -16.81 4.34
CA LEU A 118 10.76 -16.60 5.44
C LEU A 118 10.48 -17.89 6.24
N LEU A 119 10.55 -19.06 5.61
CA LEU A 119 10.17 -20.34 6.20
C LEU A 119 11.33 -21.09 6.87
N ASP A 120 12.58 -20.87 6.46
CA ASP A 120 13.69 -21.77 6.84
C ASP A 120 14.35 -21.49 8.21
N GLU A 121 14.46 -20.23 8.66
CA GLU A 121 15.16 -19.90 9.92
C GLU A 121 14.40 -19.01 10.91
N THR A 122 13.59 -18.03 10.48
CA THR A 122 12.94 -17.07 11.40
C THR A 122 11.62 -17.55 12.01
N LEU A 123 10.95 -18.53 11.38
CA LEU A 123 9.62 -19.04 11.81
C LEU A 123 9.65 -20.34 12.63
N LYS A 124 10.77 -21.09 12.67
CA LYS A 124 10.88 -22.30 13.53
C LYS A 124 10.53 -22.07 15.01
N PRO A 125 10.83 -20.91 15.65
CA PRO A 125 10.43 -20.68 17.03
C PRO A 125 9.02 -20.11 17.17
N ILE A 126 8.26 -19.95 16.08
CA ILE A 126 6.86 -19.53 16.08
C ILE A 126 6.05 -20.66 15.45
N SER A 127 5.76 -21.69 16.27
CA SER A 127 4.57 -22.50 16.05
C SER A 127 3.33 -21.59 16.11
N LEU A 128 3.01 -20.96 14.99
CA LEU A 128 1.70 -20.37 14.76
C LEU A 128 0.76 -21.56 14.60
N LYS A 129 0.14 -21.97 15.71
CA LYS A 129 -1.06 -22.80 15.58
C LYS A 129 -2.04 -22.02 14.71
N PRO A 130 -2.61 -22.62 13.67
CA PRO A 130 -3.64 -21.97 12.89
C PRO A 130 -4.82 -21.67 13.83
N VAL A 131 -5.24 -20.41 13.85
CA VAL A 131 -6.57 -20.06 14.36
C VAL A 131 -7.54 -20.47 13.26
N THR A 132 -8.11 -21.66 13.40
CA THR A 132 -9.27 -22.11 12.63
C THR A 132 -10.45 -21.19 12.98
N PRO A 133 -11.34 -20.85 12.02
CA PRO A 133 -12.47 -19.95 12.23
C PRO A 133 -13.42 -20.36 13.36
#